data_AF-A0A6P2CLG5-F1
#
_entry.id   AF-A0A6P2CLG5-F1
#
_cell.length_a   1.000
_cell.length_b   1.000
_cell.length_c   1.000
_cell.angle_alpha   90.00
_cell.angle_beta   90.00
_cell.angle_gamma   90.00
#
_symmetry.space_group_name_H-M   'P 1'
#
loop_
_entity.id
_entity.type
_entity.pdbx_description
1 polymer ?
#
loop_
_entity_poly.entity_id
_entity_poly.type
_entity_poly.pdbx_seq_one_letter_code
_entity_poly.pdbx_strand_id
1 'polypeptide(L)'
;MTKGWELTEERKQQIKTYNEIGWPASLTIPILELYEQMSITAIRKHFLSRPDAPYIKFDQRGGVIPRLAWEKFKACMSVGKTYEGEI
;
A
#
# COMPACT_ATOMS: atom_id res chain seq x y z
N MET A 1 -17.33 -10.96 -12.52
CA MET A 1 -17.61 -9.61 -11.99
C MET A 1 -16.62 -9.33 -10.87
N THR A 2 -15.57 -8.56 -11.12
CA THR A 2 -14.70 -8.06 -10.05
C THR A 2 -15.52 -7.07 -9.23
N LYS A 3 -15.93 -7.44 -8.01
CA LYS A 3 -16.41 -6.46 -7.03
C LYS A 3 -15.36 -5.36 -6.96
N GLY A 4 -15.73 -4.16 -7.41
CA GLY A 4 -14.86 -3.00 -7.29
C GLY A 4 -14.47 -2.82 -5.84
N TRP A 5 -13.28 -2.32 -5.59
CA TRP A 5 -12.95 -1.87 -4.24
C TRP A 5 -13.94 -0.75 -3.89
N GLU A 6 -14.67 -0.91 -2.78
CA GLU A 6 -15.66 0.05 -2.30
C GLU A 6 -15.29 0.50 -0.89
N LEU A 7 -15.50 1.78 -0.61
CA LEU A 7 -15.29 2.35 0.72
C LEU A 7 -16.54 2.14 1.58
N THR A 8 -16.70 0.91 2.07
CA THR A 8 -17.79 0.52 2.99
C THR A 8 -17.67 1.22 4.34
N GLU A 9 -18.76 1.30 5.11
CA GLU A 9 -18.75 1.89 6.46
C GLU A 9 -17.75 1.17 7.39
N GLU A 10 -17.63 -0.15 7.28
CA GLU A 10 -16.64 -0.92 8.04
C GLU A 10 -15.20 -0.48 7.71
N ARG A 11 -14.90 -0.27 6.42
CA ARG A 11 -13.58 0.18 5.98
C ARG A 11 -13.30 1.62 6.42
N LYS A 12 -14.31 2.50 6.39
CA LYS A 12 -14.20 3.87 6.94
C LYS A 12 -13.86 3.85 8.43
N GLN A 13 -14.52 2.98 9.20
CA GLN A 13 -14.25 2.84 10.62
C GLN A 13 -12.84 2.30 10.86
N GLN A 14 -12.36 1.34 10.07
CA GLN A 14 -10.98 0.85 10.15
C GLN A 14 -9.95 1.94 9.85
N ILE A 15 -10.18 2.74 8.80
CA ILE A 15 -9.32 3.88 8.45
C ILE A 15 -9.30 4.89 9.61
N LYS A 16 -10.47 5.21 10.19
CA LYS A 16 -10.57 6.11 11.34
C LYS A 16 -9.76 5.59 12.52
N THR A 17 -9.93 4.31 12.88
CA THR A 17 -9.16 3.68 13.95
C THR A 17 -7.66 3.79 13.69
N TYR A 18 -7.17 3.45 12.50
CA TYR A 18 -5.73 3.54 12.20
C TYR A 18 -5.21 4.98 12.17
N ASN A 19 -6.02 5.97 11.82
CA ASN A 19 -5.62 7.37 11.93
C ASN A 19 -5.51 7.84 13.39
N GLU A 20 -6.29 7.26 14.30
CA GLU A 20 -6.26 7.60 15.73
C GLU A 20 -5.13 6.87 16.48
N ILE A 21 -4.95 5.57 16.23
CA ILE A 21 -3.98 4.74 16.97
C ILE A 21 -2.65 4.53 16.25
N GLY A 22 -2.55 4.96 14.99
CA GLY A 22 -1.43 4.74 14.10
C GLY A 22 -1.61 3.54 13.16
N TRP A 23 -1.01 3.66 11.99
CA TRP A 23 -1.02 2.62 10.96
C TRP A 23 0.02 1.52 11.26
N PRO A 24 -0.26 0.26 10.90
CA PRO A 24 0.71 -0.83 11.02
C PRO A 24 2.03 -0.52 10.32
N ALA A 25 3.14 -0.97 10.91
CA ALA A 25 4.47 -0.81 10.31
C ALA A 25 4.62 -1.59 8.99
N SER A 26 3.87 -2.69 8.83
CA SER A 26 3.83 -3.52 7.62
C SER A 26 2.43 -3.51 7.04
N LEU A 27 2.31 -3.06 5.80
CA LEU A 27 1.05 -3.00 5.06
C LEU A 27 0.90 -4.31 4.26
N THR A 28 0.03 -5.21 4.73
CA THR A 28 -0.45 -6.33 3.91
C THR A 28 -1.34 -5.79 2.79
N ILE A 29 -1.66 -6.59 1.76
CA ILE A 29 -2.52 -6.14 0.65
C ILE A 29 -3.84 -5.50 1.14
N PRO A 30 -4.64 -6.10 2.04
CA PRO A 30 -5.87 -5.46 2.52
C PRO A 30 -5.63 -4.14 3.26
N ILE A 31 -4.56 -4.06 4.05
CA ILE A 31 -4.21 -2.84 4.78
C ILE A 31 -3.72 -1.75 3.83
N LEU A 32 -2.94 -2.12 2.82
CA LEU A 32 -2.48 -1.22 1.78
C LEU A 32 -3.65 -0.63 0.98
N GLU A 33 -4.66 -1.44 0.67
CA GLU A 33 -5.90 -0.99 0.03
C GLU A 33 -6.66 0.04 0.89
N LEU A 34 -6.69 -0.14 2.22
CA LEU A 34 -7.26 0.84 3.15
C LEU A 34 -6.42 2.11 3.23
N TYR A 35 -5.10 1.94 3.31
CA TYR A 35 -4.13 3.02 3.47
C TYR A 35 -4.12 3.96 2.25
N GLU A 36 -4.12 3.40 1.04
CA GLU A 36 -4.21 4.16 -0.21
C GLU A 36 -5.64 4.50 -0.63
N GLN A 37 -6.64 3.96 0.07
CA GLN A 37 -8.06 4.08 -0.29
C GLN A 37 -8.31 3.74 -1.76
N MET A 38 -7.70 2.63 -2.21
CA MET A 38 -7.64 2.24 -3.62
C MET A 38 -7.57 0.72 -3.75
N SER A 39 -8.13 0.18 -4.83
CA SER A 39 -8.03 -1.26 -5.13
C SER A 39 -6.59 -1.72 -5.35
N ILE A 40 -6.27 -2.95 -4.97
CA ILE A 40 -4.96 -3.56 -5.22
C ILE A 40 -4.65 -3.63 -6.72
N THR A 41 -5.66 -3.75 -7.58
CA THR A 41 -5.48 -3.75 -9.05
C THR A 41 -4.95 -2.41 -9.53
N ALA A 42 -5.51 -1.30 -9.03
CA ALA A 42 -5.03 0.04 -9.35
C ALA A 42 -3.65 0.30 -8.73
N ILE A 43 -3.44 -0.11 -7.48
CA ILE A 43 -2.13 -0.01 -6.82
C ILE A 43 -1.05 -0.76 -7.62
N ARG A 44 -1.34 -1.98 -8.09
CA ARG A 44 -0.42 -2.74 -8.94
C ARG A 44 -0.11 -2.06 -10.25
N LYS A 45 -1.13 -1.51 -10.92
CA LYS A 45 -0.97 -0.85 -12.22
C LYS A 45 -0.10 0.40 -12.10
N HIS A 46 -0.36 1.23 -11.11
CA HIS A 46 0.24 2.57 -10.99
C HIS A 46 1.54 2.60 -10.18
N PHE A 47 1.71 1.68 -9.23
CA PHE A 47 2.82 1.72 -8.28
C PHE A 47 3.66 0.44 -8.32
N LEU A 48 3.05 -0.73 -8.08
CA LEU A 48 3.81 -1.99 -7.95
C LEU A 48 4.28 -2.59 -9.28
N SER A 49 3.98 -1.94 -10.41
CA SER A 49 4.55 -2.28 -11.72
C SER A 49 6.00 -1.80 -11.85
N ARG A 50 6.45 -0.90 -10.97
CA ARG A 50 7.82 -0.40 -10.96
C ARG A 50 8.77 -1.39 -10.26
N PRO A 51 10.00 -1.56 -10.77
CA PRO A 51 10.97 -2.48 -10.19
C PRO A 51 11.50 -2.02 -8.81
N ASP A 52 11.43 -0.73 -8.52
CA ASP A 52 11.86 -0.10 -7.26
C ASP A 52 10.75 -0.07 -6.19
N ALA A 53 9.58 -0.68 -6.45
CA ALA A 53 8.52 -0.74 -5.46
C ALA A 53 8.94 -1.58 -4.23
N PRO A 54 8.73 -1.11 -2.99
CA PRO A 54 9.17 -1.81 -1.77
C PRO A 54 8.24 -2.98 -1.39
N TYR A 55 7.96 -3.87 -2.34
CA TYR A 55 7.06 -5.01 -2.18
C TYR A 55 7.85 -6.28 -1.89
N ILE A 56 7.68 -6.81 -0.67
CA ILE A 56 8.30 -8.06 -0.24
C ILE A 56 7.31 -9.19 -0.52
N LYS A 57 7.62 -10.03 -1.51
CA LYS A 57 6.77 -11.16 -1.91
C LYS A 57 7.07 -12.39 -1.04
N PHE A 58 6.02 -13.05 -0.57
CA PHE A 58 6.08 -14.38 0.03
C PHE A 58 5.42 -15.39 -0.92
N ASP A 59 6.07 -16.53 -1.15
CA ASP A 59 5.71 -17.44 -2.24
C ASP A 59 4.23 -17.85 -2.28
N GLN A 60 3.61 -18.08 -1.12
CA GLN A 60 2.24 -18.63 -1.05
C GLN A 60 1.24 -17.77 -0.25
N ARG A 61 1.68 -16.69 0.40
CA ARG A 61 0.84 -15.91 1.34
C ARG A 61 0.55 -14.47 0.91
N GLY A 62 0.98 -14.09 -0.29
CA GLY A 62 0.91 -12.70 -0.76
C GLY A 62 2.20 -11.94 -0.47
N GLY A 63 2.12 -10.67 -0.11
CA GLY A 63 3.30 -9.87 0.20
C GLY A 63 2.98 -8.74 1.17
N VAL A 64 4.02 -8.12 1.69
CA VAL A 64 3.95 -6.98 2.60
C VAL A 64 4.79 -5.83 2.09
N ILE A 65 4.39 -4.62 2.47
CA ILE A 65 5.11 -3.40 2.17
C ILE A 65 5.41 -2.69 3.49
N PRO A 66 6.67 -2.44 3.86
CA PRO A 66 6.99 -1.61 5.01
C PRO A 66 6.43 -0.19 4.81
N ARG A 67 5.66 0.33 5.76
CA ARG A 67 4.94 1.61 5.63
C ARG A 67 5.87 2.79 5.36
N LEU A 68 7.00 2.88 6.07
CA LEU A 68 7.96 3.96 5.87
C LEU A 68 8.62 3.90 4.49
N ALA A 69 9.00 2.70 4.05
CA ALA A 69 9.52 2.48 2.71
C ALA A 69 8.50 2.87 1.64
N TRP A 70 7.22 2.56 1.86
CA TRP A 70 6.12 2.95 0.98
C TRP A 70 5.94 4.47 0.88
N GLU A 71 5.93 5.16 2.01
CA GLU A 71 5.84 6.63 2.06
C GLU A 71 7.02 7.29 1.32
N LYS A 72 8.24 6.81 1.56
CA LYS A 72 9.45 7.29 0.86
C LYS A 72 9.40 6.99 -0.64
N PHE A 73 8.97 5.80 -1.04
CA PHE A 73 8.79 5.43 -2.43
C PHE A 73 7.81 6.37 -3.15
N LYS A 74 6.64 6.65 -2.54
CA LYS A 74 5.68 7.62 -3.09
C LYS A 74 6.26 9.03 -3.18
N ALA A 75 7.07 9.45 -2.21
CA ALA A 75 7.76 10.73 -2.25
C ALA A 75 8.82 10.80 -3.36
N CYS A 76 9.57 9.73 -3.60
CA CYS A 76 10.50 9.64 -4.75
C CYS A 76 9.74 9.74 -6.08
N MET A 77 8.63 9.00 -6.22
CA MET A 77 7.80 9.03 -7.42
C MET A 77 7.24 10.41 -7.73
N SER A 78 6.78 11.16 -6.71
CA SER A 78 6.17 12.48 -6.92
C SER A 78 7.15 13.52 -7.48
N VAL A 79 8.45 13.31 -7.28
CA VAL A 79 9.53 14.17 -7.81
C VAL A 79 10.27 13.54 -8.99
N GLY A 80 9.76 12.44 -9.56
CA GLY A 80 10.34 11.75 -10.72
C GLY A 80 11.63 10.99 -10.43
N LYS A 81 11.90 10.64 -9.17
CA LYS A 81 13.09 9.88 -8.76
C LYS A 81 12.78 8.40 -8.57
N THR A 82 13.85 7.59 -8.58
CA THR A 82 13.81 6.17 -8.22
C THR A 82 13.98 6.04 -6.71
N TYR A 83 13.26 5.09 -6.11
CA TYR A 83 13.45 4.73 -4.71
C TYR A 83 14.61 3.74 -4.59
N GLU A 84 15.61 4.07 -3.78
CA GLU A 84 16.86 3.27 -3.68
C GLU A 84 16.84 2.21 -2.55
N GLY A 85 15.71 2.09 -1.83
CA GLY A 85 15.60 1.22 -0.66
C GLY A 85 15.99 1.92 0.65
N GLU A 86 15.73 1.24 1.77
CA GLU A 86 16.38 1.54 3.05
C GLU A 86 17.50 0.50 3.22
N ILE A 87 18.73 0.97 3.43
CA ILE A 87 19.89 0.14 3.79
C ILE A 87 19.75 -0.29 5.26
#